data_AF-A0A3E4GR06-F1
#
_entry.id   AF-A0A3E4GR06-F1
#
_cell.length_a   1.000
_cell.length_b   1.000
_cell.length_c   1.000
_cell.angle_alpha   90.00
_cell.angle_beta   90.00
_cell.angle_gamma   90.00
#
_symmetry.space_group_name_H-M   'P 1'
#
loop_
_entity.id
_entity.type
_entity.pdbx_description
1 polymer ?
#
loop_
_entity_poly.entity_id
_entity_poly.type
_entity_poly.pdbx_seq_one_letter_code
_entity_poly.pdbx_strand_id
1 'polypeptide(L)'
;MSYMEMELRNETGEASTKGICLNFGNFIDDLDFSSDMDYYQSEEYPIERYHAKMRELLEKAERRQQELPLLFSIPLEEEMTFLNCTFCYQFIVMDKSIFMRMQHEYELDEEALELCENEDMDFIVLYMGMNVCG
;
A
#
# COMPACT_ATOMS: atom_id res chain seq x y z
N MET A 1 5.66 -0.09 -14.39
CA MET A 1 4.83 0.37 -13.27
C MET A 1 5.72 0.95 -12.19
N SER A 2 5.18 1.76 -11.28
CA SER A 2 5.92 2.26 -10.12
C SER A 2 5.62 1.39 -8.89
N TYR A 3 6.65 1.10 -8.11
CA TYR A 3 6.54 0.32 -6.90
C TYR A 3 7.32 0.99 -5.75
N MET A 4 6.97 0.61 -4.53
CA MET A 4 7.65 1.07 -3.32
C MET A 4 8.05 -0.13 -2.46
N GLU A 5 9.36 -0.31 -2.27
CA GLU A 5 9.90 -1.31 -1.36
C GLU A 5 9.82 -0.83 0.09
N MET A 6 9.57 -1.78 1.00
CA MET A 6 9.44 -1.55 2.42
C MET A 6 10.25 -2.61 3.16
N GLU A 7 11.07 -2.19 4.12
CA GLU A 7 11.83 -3.10 4.96
C GLU A 7 11.70 -2.66 6.42
N LEU A 8 11.28 -3.57 7.29
CA LEU A 8 11.39 -3.43 8.73
C LEU A 8 12.52 -4.33 9.22
N ARG A 9 13.56 -3.75 9.80
CA ARG A 9 14.66 -4.49 10.43
C ARG A 9 14.38 -4.66 11.90
N ASN A 10 14.58 -5.88 12.41
CA ASN A 10 14.44 -6.13 13.83
C ASN A 10 15.52 -5.38 14.65
N GLU A 11 15.30 -5.24 15.96
CA GLU A 11 16.23 -4.50 16.84
C GLU A 11 17.65 -5.10 16.90
N THR A 12 17.79 -6.39 16.59
CA THR A 12 19.09 -7.07 16.55
C THR A 12 19.80 -6.98 15.19
N GLY A 13 19.12 -6.55 14.13
CA GLY A 13 19.60 -6.49 12.75
C GLY A 13 19.73 -7.84 12.04
N GLU A 14 19.33 -8.95 12.68
CA GLU A 14 19.52 -10.32 12.17
C GLU A 14 18.39 -10.81 11.26
N ALA A 15 17.20 -10.22 11.38
CA ALA A 15 16.04 -10.54 10.55
C ALA A 15 15.38 -9.25 10.05
N SER A 16 14.90 -9.28 8.81
CA SER A 16 14.08 -8.21 8.27
C SER A 16 12.80 -8.77 7.67
N THR A 17 11.71 -8.01 7.85
CA THR A 17 10.44 -8.24 7.14
C THR A 17 10.41 -7.31 5.94
N LYS A 18 10.25 -7.87 4.75
CA LYS A 18 10.21 -7.14 3.49
C LYS A 18 8.81 -7.14 2.90
N GLY A 19 8.42 -5.98 2.38
CA GLY A 19 7.19 -5.82 1.63
C GLY A 19 7.41 -4.98 0.39
N ILE A 20 6.52 -5.14 -0.57
CA ILE A 20 6.48 -4.31 -1.77
C ILE A 20 5.08 -3.81 -2.02
N CYS A 21 4.93 -2.53 -2.36
CA CYS A 21 3.69 -1.96 -2.85
C CYS A 21 3.76 -1.77 -4.36
N LEU A 22 2.93 -2.51 -5.08
CA LEU A 22 2.73 -2.36 -6.52
C LEU A 22 1.73 -1.23 -6.80
N ASN A 23 1.88 -0.58 -7.96
CA ASN A 23 1.09 0.57 -8.39
C ASN A 23 1.14 1.75 -7.41
N PHE A 24 2.26 1.93 -6.71
CA PHE A 24 2.38 2.99 -5.72
C PHE A 24 2.33 4.39 -6.34
N GLY A 25 2.90 4.58 -7.53
CA GLY A 25 2.81 5.88 -8.20
C GLY A 25 1.40 6.18 -8.73
N ASN A 26 0.59 5.17 -9.08
CA ASN A 26 -0.83 5.39 -9.38
C ASN A 26 -1.58 5.91 -8.14
N PHE A 27 -1.21 5.45 -6.95
CA PHE A 27 -1.73 6.01 -5.71
C PHE A 27 -1.30 7.48 -5.53
N ILE A 28 -0.04 7.82 -5.82
CA ILE A 28 0.43 9.22 -5.80
C ILE A 28 -0.31 10.08 -6.82
N ASP A 29 -0.48 9.60 -8.05
CA ASP A 29 -1.19 10.32 -9.11
C ASP A 29 -2.67 10.58 -8.73
N ASP A 30 -3.35 9.57 -8.18
CA ASP A 30 -4.74 9.71 -7.70
C ASP A 30 -4.84 10.66 -6.50
N LEU A 31 -3.86 10.61 -5.59
CA LEU A 31 -3.76 11.51 -4.45
C LEU A 31 -3.57 12.95 -4.91
N ASP A 32 -2.56 13.23 -5.73
CA ASP A 32 -2.27 14.55 -6.29
C ASP A 32 -3.46 15.12 -7.09
N PHE A 33 -4.24 14.26 -7.75
CA PHE A 33 -5.45 14.66 -8.46
C PHE A 33 -6.60 15.09 -7.54
N SER A 34 -6.75 14.44 -6.38
CA SER A 34 -7.92 14.57 -5.51
C SER A 34 -7.70 15.49 -4.29
N SER A 35 -6.45 15.69 -3.88
CA SER A 35 -6.08 16.46 -2.69
C SER A 35 -5.83 17.93 -2.96
N ASP A 36 -6.09 18.76 -1.95
CA ASP A 36 -5.57 20.12 -1.85
C ASP A 36 -4.14 20.10 -1.26
N MET A 37 -3.19 20.63 -2.02
CA MET A 37 -1.75 20.61 -1.70
C MET A 37 -1.39 21.39 -0.43
N ASP A 38 -2.28 22.26 0.07
CA ASP A 38 -2.09 22.99 1.32
C ASP A 38 -1.99 22.04 2.54
N TYR A 39 -2.47 20.80 2.42
CA TYR A 39 -2.45 19.80 3.49
C TYR A 39 -1.31 18.77 3.38
N TYR A 40 -0.41 18.90 2.39
CA TYR A 40 0.63 17.91 2.10
C TYR A 40 1.56 17.58 3.28
N GLN A 41 1.74 18.53 4.22
CA GLN A 41 2.59 18.35 5.42
C GLN A 41 1.84 17.83 6.65
N SER A 42 0.55 17.52 6.52
CA SER A 42 -0.26 17.03 7.63
C SER A 42 0.08 15.57 7.95
N GLU A 43 0.19 15.23 9.24
CA GLU A 43 0.28 13.82 9.69
C GLU A 43 -0.98 13.02 9.33
N GLU A 44 -2.08 13.71 9.08
CA GLU A 44 -3.34 13.13 8.61
C GLU A 44 -3.38 12.95 7.10
N TYR A 45 -2.36 13.39 6.37
CA TYR A 45 -2.31 13.25 4.93
C TYR A 45 -2.25 11.76 4.53
N PRO A 46 -2.93 11.33 3.44
CA PRO A 46 -3.06 9.92 3.11
C PRO A 46 -1.73 9.15 2.99
N ILE A 47 -0.66 9.81 2.53
CA ILE A 47 0.66 9.19 2.43
C ILE A 47 1.24 8.84 3.82
N GLU A 48 1.07 9.71 4.81
CA GLU A 48 1.55 9.48 6.18
C GLU A 48 0.73 8.38 6.86
N ARG A 49 -0.59 8.39 6.64
CA ARG A 49 -1.48 7.30 7.08
C ARG A 49 -1.10 5.97 6.44
N TYR A 50 -0.71 5.98 5.17
CA TYR A 50 -0.24 4.79 4.46
C TYR A 50 1.03 4.24 5.10
N HIS A 51 2.04 5.09 5.33
CA HIS A 51 3.28 4.67 5.97
C HIS A 51 3.07 4.16 7.40
N ALA A 52 2.20 4.81 8.18
CA ALA A 52 1.83 4.34 9.51
C ALA A 52 1.15 2.95 9.45
N LYS A 53 0.25 2.74 8.47
CA LYS A 53 -0.42 1.45 8.27
C LYS A 53 0.56 0.35 7.87
N MET A 54 1.51 0.65 6.97
CA MET A 54 2.53 -0.31 6.54
C MET A 54 3.45 -0.71 7.70
N ARG A 55 3.84 0.24 8.55
CA ARG A 55 4.63 -0.05 9.76
C ARG A 55 3.88 -1.02 10.68
N GLU A 56 2.60 -0.75 10.95
CA GLU A 56 1.76 -1.63 11.78
C GLU A 56 1.69 -3.05 11.18
N LEU A 57 1.53 -3.16 9.86
CA LEU A 57 1.44 -4.44 9.16
C LEU A 57 2.76 -5.21 9.16
N LEU A 58 3.89 -4.53 8.94
CA LEU A 58 5.24 -5.11 9.05
C LEU A 58 5.46 -5.73 10.43
N GLU A 59 5.14 -4.99 11.49
CA GLU A 59 5.29 -5.46 12.89
C GLU A 59 4.37 -6.66 13.19
N LYS A 60 3.14 -6.65 12.68
CA LYS A 60 2.19 -7.76 12.85
C LYS A 60 2.59 -8.99 12.04
N ALA A 61 3.15 -8.80 10.84
CA ALA A 61 3.67 -9.87 10.00
C ALA A 61 4.86 -10.56 10.68
N GLU A 62 5.81 -9.80 11.23
CA GLU A 62 6.94 -10.33 12.01
C GLU A 62 6.45 -11.23 13.17
N ARG A 63 5.39 -10.81 13.86
CA ARG A 63 4.80 -11.55 14.99
C ARG A 63 3.84 -12.68 14.56
N ARG A 64 3.62 -12.88 13.26
CA ARG A 64 2.61 -13.80 12.69
C ARG A 64 1.20 -13.57 13.22
N GLN A 65 0.86 -12.31 13.48
CA GLN A 65 -0.44 -11.87 14.00
C GLN A 65 -1.32 -11.24 12.93
N GLN A 66 -0.87 -11.22 11.67
CA GLN A 66 -1.62 -10.68 10.55
C GLN A 66 -2.28 -11.81 9.76
N GLU A 67 -3.61 -11.76 9.63
CA GLU A 67 -4.36 -12.60 8.70
C GLU A 67 -4.33 -11.98 7.29
N LEU A 68 -4.10 -12.80 6.27
CA LEU A 68 -4.02 -12.40 4.86
C LEU A 68 -4.97 -13.26 4.01
N PRO A 69 -5.60 -12.71 2.94
CA PRO A 69 -5.43 -11.34 2.46
C PRO A 69 -6.18 -10.31 3.31
N LEU A 70 -5.67 -9.08 3.36
CA LEU A 70 -6.30 -7.96 4.07
C LEU A 70 -6.61 -6.84 3.08
N LEU A 71 -7.89 -6.48 2.95
CA LEU A 71 -8.27 -5.20 2.32
C LEU A 71 -8.27 -4.09 3.36
N PHE A 72 -7.75 -2.93 2.98
CA PHE A 72 -7.90 -1.71 3.75
C PHE A 72 -8.04 -0.50 2.82
N SER A 73 -8.56 0.59 3.36
CA SER A 73 -8.69 1.86 2.65
C SER A 73 -8.11 3.00 3.47
N ILE A 74 -7.57 4.00 2.78
CA ILE A 74 -7.11 5.24 3.39
C ILE A 74 -8.00 6.37 2.92
N PRO A 75 -8.70 7.07 3.83
CA PRO A 75 -9.53 8.20 3.45
C PRO A 75 -8.69 9.47 3.26
N LEU A 76 -9.09 10.27 2.28
CA LEU A 76 -8.81 11.69 2.16
C LEU A 76 -10.10 12.43 2.56
N GLU A 77 -10.03 13.17 3.66
CA GLU A 77 -11.18 13.88 4.24
C GLU A 77 -11.64 15.02 3.32
N GLU A 78 -12.94 15.33 3.35
CA GLU A 78 -13.56 16.38 2.53
C GLU A 78 -12.80 17.72 2.61
N GLU A 79 -12.36 18.08 3.82
CA GLU A 79 -11.62 19.33 4.11
C GLU A 79 -10.27 19.44 3.38
N MET A 80 -9.70 18.30 2.99
CA MET A 80 -8.42 18.18 2.30
C MET A 80 -8.60 18.00 0.79
N THR A 81 -9.80 18.20 0.26
CA THR A 81 -10.14 17.94 -1.15
C THR A 81 -10.58 19.21 -1.88
N PHE A 82 -10.33 19.28 -3.18
CA PHE A 82 -10.88 20.34 -4.03
C PHE A 82 -12.37 20.14 -4.39
N LEU A 83 -12.89 18.93 -4.19
CA LEU A 83 -14.17 18.49 -4.74
C LEU A 83 -15.29 18.39 -3.70
N ASN A 84 -15.02 18.78 -2.45
CA ASN A 84 -15.94 18.67 -1.31
C ASN A 84 -16.56 17.25 -1.22
N CYS A 85 -15.70 16.23 -1.36
CA CYS A 85 -16.08 14.85 -1.14
C CYS A 85 -14.92 14.06 -0.55
N THR A 86 -15.24 13.04 0.25
CA THR A 86 -14.22 12.15 0.80
C THR A 86 -13.80 11.12 -0.25
N PHE A 87 -12.50 10.99 -0.51
CA PHE A 87 -11.96 9.93 -1.35
C PHE A 87 -11.37 8.80 -0.51
N CYS A 88 -11.42 7.58 -1.03
CA CYS A 88 -10.95 6.36 -0.39
C CYS A 88 -9.97 5.67 -1.35
N TYR A 89 -8.70 5.61 -0.99
CA TYR A 89 -7.67 4.85 -1.71
C TYR A 89 -7.66 3.43 -1.20
N GLN A 90 -7.88 2.46 -2.08
CA GLN A 90 -8.05 1.06 -1.71
C GLN A 90 -6.77 0.26 -1.94
N PHE A 91 -6.45 -0.60 -0.98
CA PHE A 91 -5.28 -1.46 -1.03
C PHE A 91 -5.65 -2.87 -0.58
N ILE A 92 -4.93 -3.84 -1.13
CA ILE A 92 -4.98 -5.23 -0.68
C ILE A 92 -3.57 -5.69 -0.31
N VAL A 93 -3.44 -6.36 0.83
CA VAL A 93 -2.20 -6.97 1.32
C VAL A 93 -2.36 -8.48 1.21
N MET A 94 -1.36 -9.14 0.64
CA MET A 94 -1.35 -10.58 0.40
C MET A 94 0.01 -11.16 0.74
N ASP A 95 0.05 -12.44 1.09
CA ASP A 95 1.32 -13.17 1.02
C ASP A 95 1.63 -13.55 -0.44
N LYS A 96 2.88 -13.93 -0.70
CA LYS A 96 3.33 -14.34 -2.03
C LYS A 96 2.49 -15.48 -2.61
N SER A 97 2.06 -16.44 -1.80
CA SER A 97 1.29 -17.60 -2.27
C SER A 97 -0.11 -17.23 -2.73
N ILE A 98 -0.77 -16.29 -2.05
CA ILE A 98 -2.08 -15.75 -2.39
C ILE A 98 -1.94 -14.86 -3.63
N PHE A 99 -0.92 -13.99 -3.66
CA PHE A 99 -0.65 -13.11 -4.79
C PHE A 99 -0.46 -13.91 -6.09
N MET A 100 0.39 -14.94 -6.10
CA MET A 100 0.65 -15.76 -7.30
C MET A 100 -0.61 -16.45 -7.83
N ARG A 101 -1.61 -16.70 -6.98
CA ARG A 101 -2.90 -17.26 -7.40
C ARG A 101 -3.82 -16.22 -8.01
N MET A 102 -3.80 -14.98 -7.50
CA MET A 102 -4.71 -13.91 -7.92
C MET A 102 -4.08 -12.92 -8.92
N GLN A 103 -2.78 -13.02 -9.21
CA GLN A 103 -2.06 -12.05 -10.04
C GLN A 103 -2.67 -11.83 -11.43
N HIS A 104 -3.34 -12.84 -11.98
CA HIS A 104 -4.03 -12.78 -13.28
C HIS A 104 -5.31 -11.92 -13.26
N GLU A 105 -5.82 -11.56 -12.08
CA GLU A 105 -6.96 -10.66 -11.92
C GLU A 105 -6.54 -9.18 -11.95
N TYR A 106 -5.24 -8.90 -11.92
CA TYR A 106 -4.68 -7.55 -11.89
C TYR A 106 -3.93 -7.23 -13.17
N GLU A 107 -4.03 -5.98 -13.63
CA GLU A 107 -3.26 -5.47 -14.76
C GLU A 107 -1.84 -5.12 -14.28
N LEU A 108 -0.97 -6.14 -14.20
CA LEU A 108 0.44 -6.02 -13.83
C LEU A 108 1.35 -6.24 -15.05
N ASP A 109 2.47 -5.52 -15.11
CA ASP A 109 3.48 -5.71 -16.14
C ASP A 109 4.41 -6.89 -15.79
N GLU A 110 5.07 -7.43 -16.81
CA GLU A 110 5.97 -8.58 -16.65
C GLU A 110 7.10 -8.27 -15.65
N GLU A 111 7.59 -7.03 -15.60
CA GLU A 111 8.64 -6.60 -14.66
C GLU A 111 8.19 -6.68 -13.20
N ALA A 112 6.98 -6.21 -12.87
CA ALA A 112 6.43 -6.30 -11.52
C ALA A 112 6.20 -7.75 -11.08
N LEU A 113 5.76 -8.61 -12.01
CA LEU A 113 5.56 -10.03 -11.77
C LEU A 113 6.89 -10.74 -11.50
N GLU A 114 7.90 -10.52 -12.36
CA GLU A 114 9.25 -11.06 -12.19
C GLU A 114 9.87 -10.61 -10.86
N LEU A 115 9.68 -9.35 -10.46
CA LEU A 115 10.16 -8.83 -9.20
C LEU A 115 9.54 -9.59 -8.01
N CYS A 116 8.22 -9.79 -8.01
CA CYS A 116 7.51 -10.52 -6.95
C CYS A 116 7.85 -12.02 -6.94
N GLU A 117 8.18 -12.61 -8.09
CA GLU A 117 8.61 -14.00 -8.21
C GLU A 117 10.04 -14.22 -7.70
N ASN A 118 10.98 -13.33 -8.06
CA ASN A 118 12.40 -13.49 -7.76
C ASN A 118 12.78 -13.06 -6.34
N GLU A 119 12.15 -12.03 -5.81
CA GLU A 119 12.46 -11.52 -4.48
C GLU A 119 11.77 -12.33 -3.36
N ASP A 120 12.46 -12.42 -2.23
CA ASP A 120 11.91 -12.99 -1.00
C ASP A 120 11.16 -11.89 -0.24
N MET A 121 9.91 -11.69 -0.65
CA MET A 121 8.99 -10.72 -0.07
C MET A 121 8.02 -11.41 0.89
N ASP A 122 7.91 -10.94 2.13
CA ASP A 122 6.99 -11.50 3.12
C ASP A 122 5.53 -11.18 2.80
N PHE A 123 5.27 -9.99 2.26
CA PHE A 123 3.95 -9.61 1.77
C PHE A 123 4.02 -8.63 0.61
N ILE A 124 2.98 -8.69 -0.22
CA ILE A 124 2.77 -7.88 -1.41
C ILE A 124 1.53 -7.03 -1.18
N VAL A 125 1.68 -5.73 -1.33
CA VAL A 125 0.62 -4.74 -1.29
C VAL A 125 0.31 -4.31 -2.71
N LEU A 126 -0.97 -4.24 -3.07
CA LEU A 126 -1.41 -3.73 -4.35
C LEU A 126 -2.37 -2.58 -4.13
N TYR A 127 -2.08 -1.45 -4.77
CA TYR A 127 -3.04 -0.37 -4.90
C TYR A 127 -4.12 -0.73 -5.94
N MET A 128 -5.38 -0.68 -5.51
CA MET A 128 -6.55 -1.11 -6.27
C MET A 128 -7.28 0.05 -6.97
N GLY A 129 -6.96 1.30 -6.59
CA GLY A 129 -7.60 2.49 -7.13
C GLY A 129 -8.34 3.33 -6.08
N MET A 130 -8.82 4.47 -6.55
CA MET A 130 -9.53 5.47 -5.76
C MET A 130 -11.04 5.38 -5.99
N ASN A 131 -11.82 5.56 -4.93
CA ASN A 131 -13.27 5.70 -5.00
C ASN A 131 -13.75 6.88 -4.14
N VAL A 132 -14.95 7.39 -4.40
CA VAL A 132 -15.61 8.33 -3.48
C VAL A 132 -16.21 7.53 -2.32
N CYS A 133 -15.90 7.92 -1.09
CA CYS A 133 -16.52 7.33 0.11
C CYS A 133 -17.95 7.88 0.23
N GLY A 134 -18.94 7.00 0.40
CA GLY A 134 -20.36 7.35 0.51
C GLY A 134 -20.95 7.04 1.88
#